data_AF-A0A2E9U3L8-F1
#
_entry.id   AF-A0A2E9U3L8-F1
#
_cell.length_a   1.000
_cell.length_b   1.000
_cell.length_c   1.000
_cell.angle_alpha   90.00
_cell.angle_beta   90.00
_cell.angle_gamma   90.00
#
_symmetry.space_group_name_H-M   'P 1'
#
loop_
_entity.id
_entity.type
_entity.pdbx_description
1 polymer ?
#
loop_
_entity_poly.entity_id
_entity_poly.type
_entity_poly.pdbx_seq_one_letter_code
_entity_poly.pdbx_strand_id
1 'polypeptide(L)'
;MKKAFTLIELLIVVAIIGILAGVGIPMYNGYLTSAKINCSKENHKTMVNFTNQVLLRCGMESSIVLKDRNGSAVTRSCSQPFSQWDGYMRDHFVGSDFNNCYNPSQGLPIGKSRTPNQPGLSHYWADNISNNPFYIQTCTASPCSSSSNPPTLLKDIVYWVP
;
A
#
# COMPACT_ATOMS: atom_id res chain seq x y z
N MET A 1 43.32 28.68 27.66
CA MET A 1 44.04 28.04 26.53
C MET A 1 43.00 27.41 25.60
N LYS A 2 42.87 27.90 24.36
CA LYS A 2 41.97 27.29 23.37
C LYS A 2 42.72 26.10 22.74
N LYS A 3 42.20 24.87 22.89
CA LYS A 3 42.69 23.70 22.15
C LYS A 3 42.42 23.94 20.66
N ALA A 4 43.47 24.20 19.89
CA ALA A 4 43.38 24.23 18.44
C ALA A 4 43.37 22.79 17.92
N PHE A 5 42.40 22.45 17.09
CA PHE A 5 42.37 21.19 16.35
C PHE A 5 43.58 21.10 15.43
N THR A 6 44.26 19.96 15.39
CA THR A 6 45.40 19.79 14.49
C THR A 6 44.93 19.52 13.06
N LEU A 7 45.69 19.96 12.06
CA LEU A 7 45.40 19.70 10.65
C LEU A 7 45.35 18.20 10.33
N ILE A 8 46.17 17.40 11.01
CA ILE A 8 46.22 15.94 10.83
C ILE A 8 44.96 15.26 11.38
N GLU A 9 44.42 15.73 12.52
CA GLU A 9 43.13 15.24 13.04
C GLU A 9 42.01 15.52 12.04
N LEU A 10 42.00 16.71 11.43
CA LEU A 10 40.97 17.06 10.46
C LEU A 10 41.08 16.23 9.16
N LEU A 11 42.29 15.98 8.68
CA LEU A 11 42.52 15.15 7.49
C LEU A 11 42.06 13.70 7.67
N ILE A 12 42.33 13.10 8.83
CA ILE A 12 41.90 11.72 9.12
C ILE A 12 40.37 11.65 9.20
N VAL A 13 39.72 12.62 9.84
CA VAL A 13 38.25 12.67 9.93
C VAL A 13 37.62 12.76 8.54
N VAL A 14 38.13 13.62 7.67
CA VAL A 14 37.63 13.76 6.30
C VAL A 14 37.84 12.47 5.50
N ALA A 15 39.00 11.81 5.65
CA ALA A 15 39.28 10.53 4.98
C ALA A 15 38.30 9.43 5.41
N ILE A 16 38.00 9.31 6.70
CA ILE A 16 37.05 8.31 7.22
C ILE A 16 35.62 8.62 6.76
N ILE A 17 35.18 9.88 6.84
CA ILE A 17 33.85 10.29 6.35
C ILE A 17 33.71 10.02 4.84
N GLY A 18 34.77 10.26 4.06
CA GLY A 18 34.78 9.98 2.63
C GLY A 18 34.53 8.50 2.30
N ILE A 19 35.19 7.58 3.02
CA ILE A 19 34.99 6.14 2.84
C ILE A 19 33.58 5.73 3.28
N LEU A 20 33.12 6.18 4.45
CA LEU A 20 31.79 5.84 4.98
C LEU A 20 30.66 6.36 4.07
N ALA A 21 30.81 7.56 3.51
CA ALA A 21 29.85 8.11 2.55
C ALA A 21 29.81 7.28 1.25
N GLY A 22 30.98 6.86 0.75
CA GLY A 22 31.09 6.07 -0.47
C GLY A 22 30.35 4.73 -0.41
N VAL A 23 30.44 4.02 0.72
CA VAL A 23 29.76 2.72 0.91
C VAL A 23 28.33 2.85 1.44
N GLY A 24 28.05 3.87 2.26
CA GLY A 24 26.78 4.02 2.97
C GLY A 24 25.62 4.46 2.07
N ILE A 25 25.86 5.36 1.12
CA ILE A 25 24.82 5.90 0.23
C ILE A 25 24.16 4.82 -0.67
N PRO A 26 24.91 4.00 -1.44
CA PRO A 26 24.27 3.00 -2.30
C PRO A 26 23.49 1.94 -1.50
N MET A 27 24.00 1.57 -0.32
CA MET A 27 23.35 0.62 0.57
C MET A 27 22.01 1.15 1.10
N TYR A 28 21.96 2.42 1.53
CA TYR A 28 20.74 3.05 2.03
C TYR A 28 19.61 3.06 0.99
N ASN A 29 19.93 3.35 -0.27
CA ASN A 29 18.95 3.33 -1.37
C ASN A 29 18.35 1.94 -1.61
N GLY A 30 19.14 0.87 -1.44
CA GLY A 30 18.66 -0.51 -1.53
C GLY A 30 17.66 -0.87 -0.42
N TYR A 31 17.95 -0.44 0.82
CA TYR A 31 17.04 -0.66 1.95
C TYR A 31 15.73 0.10 1.81
N LEU A 32 15.78 1.38 1.40
CA LEU A 32 14.58 2.15 1.13
C LEU A 32 13.71 1.51 0.06
N THR A 33 14.32 1.04 -1.03
CA THR A 33 13.57 0.38 -2.11
C THR A 33 12.89 -0.90 -1.63
N SER A 34 13.61 -1.74 -0.87
CA SER A 34 13.06 -2.99 -0.32
C SER A 34 11.94 -2.73 0.68
N ALA A 35 12.08 -1.71 1.53
CA ALA A 35 11.04 -1.29 2.48
C ALA A 35 9.77 -0.83 1.75
N LYS A 36 9.91 -0.07 0.65
CA LYS A 36 8.77 0.36 -0.18
C LYS A 36 8.05 -0.82 -0.82
N ILE A 37 8.80 -1.78 -1.39
CA ILE A 37 8.23 -3.01 -1.97
C ILE A 37 7.43 -3.78 -0.92
N ASN A 38 8.03 -4.02 0.26
CA ASN A 38 7.39 -4.79 1.32
C ASN A 38 6.15 -4.09 1.88
N CYS A 39 6.22 -2.77 2.08
CA CYS A 39 5.06 -1.97 2.47
C CYS A 39 3.91 -2.13 1.45
N SER A 40 4.19 -2.09 0.14
CA SER A 40 3.16 -2.28 -0.89
C SER A 40 2.56 -3.69 -0.86
N LYS A 41 3.38 -4.73 -0.60
CA LYS A 41 2.91 -6.10 -0.43
C LYS A 41 2.00 -6.25 0.79
N GLU A 42 2.37 -5.65 1.92
CA GLU A 42 1.56 -5.70 3.14
C GLU A 42 0.26 -4.91 2.99
N ASN A 43 0.28 -3.74 2.35
CA ASN A 43 -0.95 -3.00 2.02
C ASN A 43 -1.88 -3.87 1.18
N HIS A 44 -1.37 -4.53 0.14
CA HIS A 44 -2.16 -5.43 -0.71
C HIS A 44 -2.80 -6.56 0.09
N LYS A 45 -2.00 -7.29 0.87
CA LYS A 45 -2.46 -8.40 1.71
C LYS A 45 -3.51 -7.93 2.73
N THR A 46 -3.29 -6.77 3.34
CA THR A 46 -4.23 -6.20 4.31
C THR A 46 -5.54 -5.83 3.65
N MET A 47 -5.52 -5.25 2.45
CA MET A 47 -6.74 -4.96 1.68
C MET A 47 -7.52 -6.23 1.36
N VAL A 48 -6.86 -7.29 0.87
CA VAL A 48 -7.48 -8.58 0.57
C VAL A 48 -8.11 -9.19 1.83
N ASN A 49 -7.36 -9.24 2.93
CA ASN A 49 -7.84 -9.80 4.19
C ASN A 49 -9.00 -8.99 4.77
N PHE A 50 -8.91 -7.65 4.72
CA PHE A 50 -9.95 -6.78 5.22
C PHE A 50 -11.25 -6.93 4.42
N THR A 51 -11.17 -6.98 3.09
CA THR A 51 -12.35 -7.25 2.25
C THR A 51 -12.99 -8.58 2.65
N ASN A 52 -12.22 -9.65 2.79
CA ASN A 52 -12.76 -10.94 3.25
C ASN A 52 -13.43 -10.83 4.63
N GLN A 53 -12.80 -10.14 5.58
CA GLN A 53 -13.35 -9.95 6.93
C GLN A 53 -14.69 -9.20 6.90
N VAL A 54 -14.80 -8.17 6.08
CA VAL A 54 -16.04 -7.41 5.95
C VAL A 54 -17.16 -8.26 5.36
N LEU A 55 -16.86 -9.05 4.33
CA LEU A 55 -17.85 -9.94 3.71
C LEU A 55 -18.33 -11.02 4.67
N LEU A 56 -17.41 -11.65 5.40
CA LEU A 56 -17.74 -12.63 6.43
C LEU A 56 -18.60 -12.02 7.54
N ARG A 57 -18.28 -10.80 7.98
CA ARG A 57 -19.11 -10.09 8.98
C ARG A 57 -20.49 -9.78 8.45
N CYS A 58 -20.62 -9.40 7.17
CA CYS A 58 -21.92 -9.17 6.57
C CYS A 58 -22.79 -10.42 6.40
N GLY A 59 -22.19 -11.62 6.39
CA GLY A 59 -22.94 -12.87 6.48
C GLY A 59 -23.45 -13.21 7.89
N MET A 60 -22.94 -12.53 8.94
CA MET A 60 -23.30 -12.79 10.34
C MET A 60 -24.08 -11.64 10.99
N GLU A 61 -23.87 -10.40 10.54
CA GLU A 61 -24.42 -9.17 11.12
C GLU A 61 -25.23 -8.40 10.07
N SER A 62 -26.26 -7.65 10.51
CA SER A 62 -27.08 -6.82 9.61
C SER A 62 -26.37 -5.54 9.12
N SER A 63 -25.32 -5.13 9.82
CA SER A 63 -24.60 -3.88 9.56
C SER A 63 -23.18 -3.96 10.08
N ILE A 64 -22.27 -3.25 9.43
CA ILE A 64 -20.85 -3.16 9.79
C ILE A 64 -20.42 -1.71 9.95
N VAL A 65 -19.36 -1.47 10.72
CA VAL A 65 -18.72 -0.15 10.81
C VAL A 65 -17.52 -0.11 9.88
N LEU A 66 -17.55 0.85 8.95
CA LEU A 66 -16.43 1.22 8.08
C LEU A 66 -15.97 2.64 8.40
N LYS A 67 -14.96 3.12 7.67
CA LYS A 67 -14.57 4.53 7.71
C LYS A 67 -15.03 5.20 6.43
N ASP A 68 -15.44 6.45 6.51
CA ASP A 68 -15.57 7.29 5.32
C ASP A 68 -14.19 7.78 4.86
N ARG A 69 -14.17 8.53 3.75
CA ARG A 69 -12.93 9.08 3.18
C ARG A 69 -12.21 10.07 4.11
N ASN A 70 -12.90 10.65 5.08
CA ASN A 70 -12.33 11.58 6.06
C ASN A 70 -11.86 10.86 7.35
N GLY A 71 -11.98 9.53 7.40
CA GLY A 71 -11.59 8.71 8.53
C GLY A 71 -12.64 8.60 9.64
N SER A 72 -13.84 9.15 9.45
CA SER A 72 -14.94 9.05 10.41
C SER A 72 -15.63 7.70 10.32
N ALA A 73 -16.03 7.14 11.46
CA ALA A 73 -16.76 5.87 11.49
C ALA A 73 -18.16 6.03 10.90
N VAL A 74 -18.52 5.17 9.95
CA VAL A 74 -19.83 5.14 9.30
C VAL A 74 -20.38 3.71 9.31
N THR A 75 -21.62 3.56 9.76
CA THR A 75 -22.31 2.27 9.74
C THR A 75 -22.94 2.03 8.38
N ARG A 76 -22.69 0.86 7.78
CA ARG A 76 -23.26 0.43 6.50
C ARG A 76 -24.08 -0.83 6.72
N SER A 77 -25.30 -0.86 6.21
CA SER A 77 -26.13 -2.06 6.22
C SER A 77 -25.60 -3.06 5.19
N CYS A 78 -25.55 -4.34 5.57
CA CYS A 78 -25.13 -5.44 4.70
C CYS A 78 -26.14 -5.74 3.58
N SER A 79 -27.37 -5.23 3.70
CA SER A 79 -28.41 -5.32 2.66
C SER A 79 -28.27 -4.25 1.56
N GLN A 80 -27.25 -3.39 1.62
CA GLN A 80 -27.00 -2.41 0.56
C GLN A 80 -26.63 -3.11 -0.76
N PRO A 81 -27.08 -2.58 -1.91
CA PRO A 81 -26.73 -3.12 -3.23
C PRO A 81 -25.23 -3.31 -3.41
N PHE A 82 -24.83 -4.46 -3.96
CA PHE A 82 -23.43 -4.81 -4.23
C PHE A 82 -22.66 -3.69 -4.97
N SER A 83 -23.34 -2.99 -5.89
CA SER A 83 -22.78 -1.89 -6.68
C SER A 83 -22.24 -0.70 -5.88
N GLN A 84 -22.57 -0.58 -4.59
CA GLN A 84 -22.06 0.47 -3.72
C GLN A 84 -20.82 0.05 -2.90
N TRP A 85 -20.57 -1.25 -2.78
CA TRP A 85 -19.58 -1.79 -1.86
C TRP A 85 -18.15 -1.50 -2.27
N ASP A 86 -17.85 -1.40 -3.56
CA ASP A 86 -16.53 -0.98 -4.02
C ASP A 86 -16.20 0.44 -3.51
N GLY A 87 -17.18 1.35 -3.56
CA GLY A 87 -17.07 2.71 -3.03
C GLY A 87 -16.81 2.72 -1.54
N TYR A 88 -17.61 1.98 -0.78
CA TYR A 88 -17.48 1.91 0.69
C TYR A 88 -16.14 1.35 1.14
N MET A 89 -15.64 0.30 0.47
CA MET A 89 -14.33 -0.28 0.77
C MET A 89 -13.20 0.69 0.44
N ARG A 90 -13.26 1.34 -0.72
CA ARG A 90 -12.26 2.34 -1.12
C ARG A 90 -12.21 3.52 -0.15
N ASP A 91 -13.37 4.05 0.25
CA ASP A 91 -13.45 5.13 1.22
C ASP A 91 -12.86 4.71 2.57
N HIS A 92 -13.13 3.47 3.01
CA HIS A 92 -12.55 2.94 4.23
C HIS A 92 -11.02 2.87 4.18
N PHE A 93 -10.44 2.39 3.08
CA PHE A 93 -8.98 2.34 2.95
C PHE A 93 -8.36 3.74 2.92
N VAL A 94 -8.96 4.67 2.18
CA VAL A 94 -8.48 6.06 2.14
C VAL A 94 -8.59 6.72 3.52
N GLY A 95 -9.72 6.57 4.21
CA GLY A 95 -9.90 7.08 5.58
C GLY A 95 -9.16 6.31 6.67
N SER A 96 -8.54 5.18 6.33
CA SER A 96 -7.64 4.42 7.21
C SER A 96 -6.17 4.69 6.92
N ASP A 97 -5.88 5.79 6.21
CA ASP A 97 -4.52 6.25 5.91
C ASP A 97 -3.68 5.25 5.10
N PHE A 98 -4.32 4.42 4.28
CA PHE A 98 -3.60 3.61 3.31
C PHE A 98 -2.97 4.54 2.29
N ASN A 99 -1.64 4.61 2.28
CA ASN A 99 -0.88 5.50 1.41
C ASN A 99 0.07 4.71 0.52
N ASN A 100 0.47 5.33 -0.60
CA ASN A 100 1.46 4.77 -1.49
C ASN A 100 2.84 4.81 -0.81
N CYS A 101 3.45 3.64 -0.64
CA CYS A 101 4.76 3.49 0.00
C CYS A 101 5.89 4.23 -0.77
N TYR A 102 5.72 4.48 -2.07
CA TYR A 102 6.65 5.25 -2.89
C TYR A 102 6.38 6.76 -2.84
N ASN A 103 5.12 7.16 -2.59
CA ASN A 103 4.68 8.55 -2.50
C ASN A 103 3.62 8.70 -1.37
N PRO A 104 4.06 8.96 -0.12
CA PRO A 104 3.16 8.98 1.04
C PRO A 104 2.03 10.01 0.98
N SER A 105 2.18 11.07 0.19
CA SER A 105 1.13 12.08 0.00
C SER A 105 -0.03 11.58 -0.87
N GLN A 106 0.11 10.41 -1.50
CA GLN A 106 -0.90 9.79 -2.34
C GLN A 106 -1.62 8.68 -1.56
N GLY A 107 -2.87 8.95 -1.17
CA GLY A 107 -3.77 7.95 -0.60
C GLY A 107 -4.12 6.84 -1.60
N LEU A 108 -4.41 5.65 -1.07
CA LEU A 108 -4.76 4.44 -1.79
C LEU A 108 -6.07 3.85 -1.25
N PRO A 109 -6.82 3.13 -2.09
CA PRO A 109 -6.57 2.84 -3.51
C PRO A 109 -7.06 3.97 -4.45
N ILE A 110 -6.37 4.18 -5.58
CA ILE A 110 -6.63 5.32 -6.47
C ILE A 110 -7.55 5.03 -7.67
N GLY A 111 -7.71 3.77 -8.09
CA GLY A 111 -8.38 3.41 -9.34
C GLY A 111 -9.46 2.33 -9.18
N LYS A 112 -10.49 2.40 -10.03
CA LYS A 112 -11.67 1.52 -10.03
C LYS A 112 -11.74 0.47 -11.18
N SER A 113 -10.67 0.22 -11.93
CA SER A 113 -10.67 -0.83 -13.00
C SER A 113 -9.36 -0.91 -13.80
N ARG A 114 -8.39 -0.02 -13.56
CA ARG A 114 -7.16 0.04 -14.37
C ARG A 114 -6.07 -0.83 -13.75
N THR A 115 -5.14 -1.33 -14.54
CA THR A 115 -3.91 -1.90 -14.00
C THR A 115 -3.06 -0.74 -13.44
N PRO A 116 -2.51 -0.84 -12.22
CA PRO A 116 -1.58 0.17 -11.72
C PRO A 116 -0.35 0.25 -12.63
N ASN A 117 0.07 1.48 -12.96
CA ASN A 117 1.13 1.78 -13.92
C ASN A 117 2.40 2.36 -13.27
N GLN A 118 2.39 2.59 -11.96
CA GLN A 118 3.50 3.11 -11.18
C GLN A 118 3.70 2.26 -9.93
N PRO A 119 4.94 2.19 -9.41
CA PRO A 119 5.23 1.43 -8.20
C PRO A 119 4.48 2.01 -6.99
N GLY A 120 4.01 1.09 -6.15
CA GLY A 120 3.23 1.33 -4.95
C GLY A 120 1.75 1.63 -5.17
N LEU A 121 1.29 1.82 -6.42
CA LEU A 121 -0.12 2.06 -6.69
C LEU A 121 -0.97 0.82 -6.45
N SER A 122 -2.05 1.01 -5.70
CA SER A 122 -3.10 0.00 -5.49
C SER A 122 -4.41 0.47 -6.08
N HIS A 123 -5.07 -0.42 -6.81
CA HIS A 123 -6.37 -0.25 -7.43
C HIS A 123 -7.34 -1.28 -6.84
N TYR A 124 -8.58 -0.85 -6.65
CA TYR A 124 -9.62 -1.63 -6.01
C TYR A 124 -10.94 -1.35 -6.70
N TRP A 125 -11.65 -2.40 -7.14
CA TRP A 125 -12.97 -2.25 -7.72
C TRP A 125 -13.80 -3.51 -7.56
N ALA A 126 -15.06 -3.42 -7.96
CA ALA A 126 -15.95 -4.56 -8.01
C ALA A 126 -16.80 -4.49 -9.28
N ASP A 127 -17.10 -5.65 -9.85
CA ASP A 127 -17.97 -5.76 -11.01
C ASP A 127 -19.25 -6.51 -10.61
N ASN A 128 -20.41 -5.93 -10.90
CA ASN A 128 -21.72 -6.52 -10.59
C ASN A 128 -22.08 -7.60 -11.61
N ILE A 129 -21.33 -8.69 -11.58
CA ILE A 129 -21.44 -9.88 -12.44
C ILE A 129 -21.63 -11.13 -11.57
N SER A 130 -21.65 -12.32 -12.19
CA SER A 130 -21.75 -13.58 -11.44
C SER A 130 -20.75 -13.64 -10.28
N ASN A 131 -21.25 -14.01 -9.09
CA ASN A 131 -20.49 -14.10 -7.82
C ASN A 131 -19.90 -12.77 -7.32
N ASN A 132 -20.27 -11.63 -7.90
CA ASN A 132 -19.98 -10.31 -7.36
C ASN A 132 -18.50 -10.14 -6.91
N PRO A 133 -17.52 -10.22 -7.83
CA PRO A 133 -16.11 -10.14 -7.52
C PRO A 133 -15.64 -8.72 -7.15
N PHE A 134 -14.79 -8.64 -6.13
CA PHE A 134 -13.89 -7.53 -5.86
C PHE A 134 -12.50 -7.85 -6.41
N TYR A 135 -11.91 -6.90 -7.12
CA TYR A 135 -10.58 -7.00 -7.68
C TYR A 135 -9.65 -6.05 -6.94
N ILE A 136 -8.50 -6.58 -6.53
CA ILE A 136 -7.47 -5.85 -5.79
C ILE A 136 -6.18 -6.05 -6.58
N GLN A 137 -5.58 -4.94 -7.02
CA GLN A 137 -4.32 -4.99 -7.76
C GLN A 137 -3.34 -3.98 -7.21
N THR A 138 -2.12 -4.43 -6.93
CA THR A 138 -1.06 -3.55 -6.40
C THR A 138 0.22 -3.77 -7.17
N CYS A 139 0.77 -2.68 -7.72
CA CYS A 139 2.12 -2.71 -8.28
C CYS A 139 3.14 -2.49 -7.17
N THR A 140 3.99 -3.45 -6.88
CA THR A 140 4.99 -3.35 -5.81
C THR A 140 6.30 -2.76 -6.31
N ALA A 141 6.61 -2.86 -7.60
CA ALA A 141 7.80 -2.29 -8.24
C ALA A 141 7.58 -2.08 -9.75
N SER A 142 8.35 -1.18 -10.37
CA SER A 142 8.31 -0.97 -11.83
C SER A 142 9.30 -1.89 -12.54
N PRO A 143 8.96 -2.47 -13.71
CA PRO A 143 7.66 -2.43 -14.37
C PRO A 143 6.62 -3.28 -13.62
N CYS A 144 5.35 -2.86 -13.66
CA CYS A 144 4.25 -3.60 -13.03
C CYS A 144 3.92 -4.84 -13.87
N SER A 145 4.53 -5.98 -13.52
CA SER A 145 4.40 -7.23 -14.28
C SER A 145 3.98 -8.40 -13.40
N SER A 146 3.05 -9.21 -13.90
CA SER A 146 2.67 -10.47 -13.29
C SER A 146 3.53 -11.65 -13.76
N SER A 147 4.40 -11.44 -14.76
CA SER A 147 5.30 -12.48 -15.30
C SER A 147 6.75 -12.36 -14.82
N SER A 148 7.07 -11.32 -14.04
CA SER A 148 8.38 -11.19 -13.40
C SER A 148 8.53 -12.21 -12.26
N ASN A 149 9.77 -12.55 -11.92
CA ASN A 149 10.09 -13.41 -10.78
C ASN A 149 11.06 -12.68 -9.82
N PRO A 150 10.61 -12.24 -8.63
CA PRO A 150 9.23 -12.33 -8.13
C PRO A 150 8.26 -11.37 -8.87
N PRO A 151 6.95 -11.66 -8.87
CA PRO A 151 5.96 -10.81 -9.52
C PRO A 151 5.93 -9.43 -8.87
N THR A 152 5.89 -8.40 -9.71
CA THR A 152 5.87 -6.99 -9.29
C THR A 152 4.47 -6.38 -9.40
N LEU A 153 3.51 -7.12 -9.95
CA LEU A 153 2.08 -6.81 -9.96
C LEU A 153 1.33 -7.93 -9.25
N LEU A 154 0.79 -7.62 -8.07
CA LEU A 154 -0.07 -8.51 -7.31
C LEU A 154 -1.52 -8.33 -7.78
N LYS A 155 -2.24 -9.44 -7.91
CA LYS A 155 -3.63 -9.49 -8.34
C LYS A 155 -4.37 -10.51 -7.51
N ASP A 156 -5.41 -10.07 -6.82
CA ASP A 156 -6.29 -10.93 -6.04
C ASP A 156 -7.75 -10.60 -6.36
N ILE A 157 -8.59 -11.63 -6.31
CA ILE A 157 -10.03 -11.52 -6.49
C ILE A 157 -10.70 -12.08 -5.25
N VAL A 158 -11.57 -11.29 -4.63
CA VAL A 158 -12.38 -11.70 -3.49
C VAL A 158 -13.83 -11.72 -3.93
N TYR A 159 -14.52 -12.84 -3.73
CA TYR A 159 -15.92 -12.97 -4.13
C TYR A 159 -16.84 -12.64 -2.97
N TRP A 160 -17.96 -11.99 -3.27
CA TRP A 160 -19.02 -11.82 -2.28
C TRP A 160 -19.57 -13.20 -1.90
N VAL A 161 -19.40 -13.59 -0.65
CA VAL A 161 -20.05 -14.77 -0.08
C VAL A 161 -21.31 -14.30 0.64
N PRO A 162 -22.51 -14.74 0.22
CA PRO A 162 -23.77 -14.36 0.86
C PRO A 162 -23.89 -14.88 2.29
#